data_AF-B7BBY4-F1
#
_entry.id   AF-B7BBY4-F1
#
_cell.length_a   1.000
_cell.length_b   1.000
_cell.length_c   1.000
_cell.angle_alpha   90.00
_cell.angle_beta   90.00
_cell.angle_gamma   90.00
#
_symmetry.space_group_name_H-M   'P 1'
#
loop_
_entity.id
_entity.type
_entity.pdbx_description
1 polymer ?
#
loop_
_entity_poly.entity_id
_entity_poly.type
_entity_poly.pdbx_seq_one_letter_code
_entity_poly.pdbx_strand_id
1 'polypeptide(L)'
;MKKISTSILKSVNWLLTGLLALLGFSSCDQVSTDMYGTPHSKFTIKGKVTNESNSPIPQIQIRSPYGEDIPHADTLYTDSKGEFNYSFNGFFRSDN
;
A
#
# COMPACT_ATOMS: atom_id res chain seq x y z
N MET A 1 51.12 3.90 1.55
CA MET A 1 49.71 3.93 1.08
C MET A 1 49.61 4.94 -0.06
N LYS A 2 49.21 4.52 -1.26
CA LYS A 2 49.11 5.43 -2.43
C LYS A 2 47.93 6.39 -2.20
N LYS A 3 48.19 7.69 -2.07
CA LYS A 3 47.14 8.70 -1.88
C LYS A 3 46.36 8.85 -3.20
N ILE A 4 45.17 8.28 -3.27
CA ILE A 4 44.27 8.46 -4.41
C ILE A 4 43.74 9.89 -4.33
N SER A 5 43.89 10.64 -5.42
CA SER A 5 43.43 12.02 -5.50
C SER A 5 41.91 12.09 -5.39
N THR A 6 41.42 12.93 -4.48
CA THR A 6 39.99 13.16 -4.27
C THR A 6 39.29 13.69 -5.52
N SER A 7 40.02 14.36 -6.42
CA SER A 7 39.49 14.83 -7.71
C SER A 7 39.17 13.68 -8.65
N ILE A 8 39.98 12.62 -8.66
CA ILE A 8 39.75 11.43 -9.51
C ILE A 8 38.47 10.72 -9.06
N LEU A 9 38.28 10.56 -7.75
CA LEU A 9 37.08 9.94 -7.20
C LEU A 9 35.81 10.73 -7.54
N LYS A 10 35.86 12.07 -7.51
CA LYS A 10 34.74 12.94 -7.91
C LYS A 10 34.38 12.76 -9.38
N SER A 11 35.38 12.73 -10.27
CA SER A 11 35.15 12.54 -11.71
C SER A 11 34.56 11.17 -12.03
N VAL A 12 35.06 10.11 -11.38
CA VAL A 12 34.53 8.75 -11.55
C VAL A 12 33.09 8.66 -11.05
N ASN A 13 32.77 9.23 -9.89
CA ASN A 13 31.42 9.24 -9.36
C ASN A 13 30.46 10.00 -10.29
N TRP A 14 30.86 11.14 -10.84
CA TRP A 14 30.04 11.90 -11.78
C TRP A 14 29.76 11.13 -13.07
N LEU A 15 30.77 10.48 -13.64
CA LEU A 15 30.61 9.63 -14.82
C LEU A 15 29.67 8.45 -14.54
N LEU A 16 29.83 7.81 -13.39
CA LEU A 16 29.01 6.67 -12.99
C LEU A 16 27.54 7.08 -12.79
N THR A 17 27.28 8.24 -12.17
CA THR A 17 25.94 8.80 -12.04
C THR A 17 25.32 9.10 -13.41
N GLY A 18 26.09 9.69 -14.33
CA GLY A 18 25.62 9.94 -15.70
C GLY A 18 25.29 8.66 -16.46
N LEU A 19 26.10 7.61 -16.28
CA LEU A 19 25.86 6.29 -16.89
C LEU A 19 24.60 5.63 -16.32
N LEU A 20 24.40 5.66 -15.01
CA LEU A 20 23.18 5.13 -14.37
C LEU A 20 21.93 5.87 -14.87
N ALA A 21 21.99 7.20 -15.01
CA ALA A 21 20.91 7.99 -15.56
C ALA A 21 20.59 7.62 -17.01
N LEU A 22 21.61 7.39 -17.85
CA LEU A 22 21.43 6.96 -19.24
C LEU A 22 20.83 5.55 -19.36
N LEU A 23 21.15 4.66 -18.41
CA LEU A 23 20.56 3.32 -18.32
C LEU A 23 19.15 3.32 -17.70
N GLY A 24 18.62 4.48 -17.32
CA GLY A 24 17.28 4.59 -16.72
C GLY A 24 17.22 4.18 -15.24
N PHE A 25 18.37 4.05 -14.57
CA PHE A 25 18.40 3.93 -13.11
C PHE A 25 18.21 5.32 -12.49
N SER A 26 16.96 5.76 -12.40
CA SER A 26 16.57 6.88 -11.55
C SER A 26 16.77 6.51 -10.07
N SER A 27 17.18 7.47 -9.25
CA SER A 27 17.25 7.32 -7.78
C SER A 27 15.98 6.67 -7.26
N CYS A 28 16.13 5.71 -6.34
CA CYS A 28 15.04 4.97 -5.73
C CYS A 28 14.27 5.87 -4.75
N ASP A 29 13.61 6.90 -5.27
CA ASP A 29 12.64 7.70 -4.55
C ASP A 29 11.32 7.54 -5.27
N GLN A 30 10.60 6.48 -4.91
CA GLN A 30 9.15 6.42 -4.75
C GLN A 30 8.71 4.97 -4.69
N VAL A 31 7.91 4.69 -3.65
CA VAL A 31 6.97 3.56 -3.47
C VAL A 31 7.29 2.34 -4.32
N SER A 32 7.90 1.34 -3.69
CA SER A 32 8.11 0.01 -4.24
C SER A 32 6.94 -0.42 -5.12
N THR A 33 7.12 -0.42 -6.44
CA THR A 33 6.12 -0.96 -7.36
C THR A 33 6.07 -2.46 -7.15
N ASP A 34 4.88 -3.04 -7.13
CA ASP A 34 4.67 -4.46 -6.87
C ASP A 34 5.47 -5.32 -7.87
N MET A 35 6.55 -5.94 -7.39
CA MET A 35 7.44 -6.76 -8.20
C MET A 35 6.87 -8.17 -8.44
N TYR A 36 7.37 -8.85 -9.47
CA TYR A 36 7.04 -10.25 -9.70
C TYR A 36 7.37 -11.10 -8.47
N GLY A 37 6.37 -11.82 -7.95
CA GLY A 37 6.51 -12.65 -6.75
C GLY A 37 6.00 -12.00 -5.46
N THR A 38 5.52 -10.75 -5.49
CA THR A 38 4.87 -10.16 -4.31
C THR A 38 3.58 -10.92 -3.96
N PRO A 39 3.42 -11.43 -2.72
CA PRO A 39 2.26 -12.23 -2.37
C PRO A 39 0.99 -11.39 -2.29
N HIS A 40 0.05 -11.65 -3.19
CA HIS A 40 -1.28 -11.02 -3.15
C HIS A 40 -2.24 -11.84 -2.30
N SER A 41 -3.13 -11.16 -1.58
CA SER A 41 -4.24 -11.80 -0.89
C SER A 41 -5.53 -11.04 -1.11
N LYS A 42 -6.63 -11.79 -1.15
CA LYS A 42 -7.98 -11.23 -1.15
C LYS A 42 -8.49 -11.21 0.28
N PHE A 43 -8.70 -10.00 0.80
CA PHE A 43 -9.24 -9.78 2.12
C PHE A 43 -10.75 -9.65 2.04
N THR A 44 -11.44 -10.02 3.13
CA THR A 44 -12.88 -9.85 3.24
C THR A 44 -13.25 -9.50 4.66
N ILE A 45 -13.88 -8.34 4.83
CA ILE A 45 -14.42 -7.86 6.10
C ILE A 45 -15.92 -8.11 6.09
N LYS A 46 -16.43 -8.77 7.13
CA LYS A 46 -17.85 -9.02 7.33
C LYS A 46 -18.26 -8.50 8.69
N GLY A 47 -19.49 -8.00 8.79
CA GLY A 47 -20.04 -7.57 10.06
C GLY A 47 -21.55 -7.44 10.03
N LYS A 48 -22.13 -7.20 11.21
CA LYS A 48 -23.55 -6.98 11.40
C LYS A 48 -23.76 -5.82 12.36
N VAL A 49 -24.63 -4.89 12.00
CA VAL A 49 -24.97 -3.73 12.81
C VAL A 49 -26.32 -3.95 13.48
N THR A 50 -26.33 -3.84 14.81
CA THR A 50 -27.51 -4.03 15.64
C THR A 50 -27.66 -2.90 16.66
N ASN A 51 -28.89 -2.68 17.13
CA ASN A 51 -29.15 -1.80 18.27
C ASN A 51 -28.91 -2.52 19.62
N GLU A 52 -29.16 -1.83 20.73
CA GLU A 52 -29.03 -2.37 22.10
C GLU A 52 -29.91 -3.60 22.36
N SER A 53 -31.03 -3.71 21.65
CA SER A 53 -31.96 -4.86 21.73
C SER A 53 -31.60 -5.99 20.74
N ASN A 54 -30.39 -5.99 20.15
CA ASN A 54 -29.93 -6.94 19.13
C ASN A 54 -30.76 -6.98 17.84
N SER A 55 -31.58 -5.95 17.58
CA SER A 55 -32.34 -5.84 16.33
C SER A 55 -31.44 -5.31 15.20
N PRO A 56 -31.53 -5.86 13.98
CA PRO A 56 -30.68 -5.46 12.86
C PRO A 56 -31.05 -4.05 12.37
N ILE A 57 -30.03 -3.27 11.98
CA ILE A 57 -30.24 -1.93 11.43
C ILE A 57 -29.83 -1.89 9.94
N PRO A 58 -30.80 -1.77 9.02
CA PRO A 58 -30.52 -1.69 7.59
C PRO A 58 -30.13 -0.27 7.15
N GLN A 59 -29.53 -0.16 5.95
CA GLN A 59 -29.23 1.11 5.28
C GLN A 59 -28.28 2.04 6.06
N ILE A 60 -27.46 1.49 6.95
CA ILE A 60 -26.38 2.24 7.60
C ILE A 60 -25.15 2.23 6.71
N GLN A 61 -24.56 3.41 6.46
CA GLN A 61 -23.29 3.53 5.74
C GLN A 61 -22.14 3.01 6.61
N ILE A 62 -21.39 2.05 6.08
CA ILE A 62 -20.15 1.56 6.67
C ILE A 62 -18.99 2.30 6.02
N ARG A 63 -18.18 3.00 6.82
CA ARG A 63 -16.94 3.64 6.36
C ARG A 63 -15.74 2.89 6.91
N SER A 64 -14.80 2.57 6.02
CA SER A 64 -13.47 2.12 6.44
C SER A 64 -12.73 3.26 7.16
N PRO A 65 -11.97 3.00 8.25
CA PRO A 65 -11.10 4.01 8.82
C PRO A 65 -10.11 4.54 7.78
N TYR A 66 -9.80 5.83 7.84
CA TYR A 66 -8.77 6.45 7.00
C TYR A 66 -7.40 5.95 7.44
N GLY A 67 -6.70 5.27 6.54
CA GLY A 67 -5.28 4.92 6.64
C GLY A 67 -4.76 4.74 5.21
N GLU A 68 -3.53 5.18 4.93
CA GLU A 68 -2.98 5.24 3.56
C GLU A 68 -2.98 3.89 2.83
N ASP A 69 -3.07 2.77 3.56
CA ASP A 69 -2.92 1.41 3.02
C ASP A 69 -4.20 0.55 2.99
N ILE A 70 -5.36 1.04 3.46
CA ILE A 70 -6.61 0.26 3.41
C ILE A 70 -7.52 0.82 2.32
N PRO A 71 -7.84 0.05 1.26
CA PRO A 71 -8.71 0.54 0.20
C PRO A 71 -10.08 0.92 0.76
N HIS A 72 -10.51 2.13 0.42
CA HIS A 72 -11.75 2.70 0.94
C HIS A 72 -12.98 2.03 0.33
N ALA A 73 -13.93 1.65 1.19
CA ALA A 73 -15.25 1.28 0.74
C ALA A 73 -16.03 2.56 0.41
N ASP A 74 -16.14 2.91 -0.88
CA ASP A 74 -16.80 4.14 -1.34
C ASP A 74 -18.32 4.12 -1.05
N THR A 75 -19.00 3.01 -1.37
CA THR A 75 -20.46 2.87 -1.21
C THR A 75 -20.78 1.50 -0.59
N LEU A 76 -20.70 1.39 0.75
CA LEU A 76 -21.06 0.18 1.49
C LEU A 76 -22.14 0.47 2.53
N TYR A 77 -23.24 -0.27 2.43
CA TYR A 77 -24.39 -0.14 3.33
C TYR A 77 -24.81 -1.50 3.87
N THR A 78 -25.41 -1.52 5.06
CA THR A 78 -26.00 -2.73 5.63
C THR A 78 -27.27 -3.15 4.89
N ASP A 79 -27.46 -4.46 4.72
CA ASP A 79 -28.65 -5.04 4.11
C ASP A 79 -29.85 -5.06 5.09
N SER A 80 -30.96 -5.69 4.68
CA SER A 80 -32.17 -5.83 5.52
C SER A 80 -31.95 -6.62 6.82
N LYS A 81 -30.87 -7.40 6.92
CA LYS A 81 -30.44 -8.13 8.11
C LYS A 81 -29.39 -7.37 8.92
N GLY A 82 -29.07 -6.13 8.53
CA GLY A 82 -28.02 -5.35 9.15
C GLY A 82 -26.61 -5.83 8.80
N GLU A 83 -26.46 -6.75 7.84
CA GLU A 83 -25.19 -7.37 7.48
C GLU A 83 -24.47 -6.57 6.38
N PHE A 84 -23.13 -6.58 6.39
CA PHE A 84 -22.32 -6.02 5.33
C PHE A 84 -21.13 -6.94 5.01
N ASN A 85 -20.64 -6.84 3.77
CA ASN A 85 -19.48 -7.57 3.29
C ASN A 85 -18.66 -6.67 2.36
N TYR A 86 -17.37 -6.55 2.65
CA TYR A 86 -16.43 -5.77 1.87
C TYR A 86 -15.21 -6.61 1.52
N SER A 87 -14.95 -6.80 0.22
CA SER A 87 -13.78 -7.51 -0.27
C SER A 87 -12.85 -6.57 -1.02
N PHE A 88 -11.56 -6.70 -0.76
CA PHE A 88 -10.53 -5.95 -1.46
C PHE A 88 -9.29 -6.83 -1.66
N ASN A 89 -8.53 -6.52 -2.71
CA ASN A 89 -7.21 -7.12 -2.90
C ASN A 89 -6.18 -6.23 -2.20
N GLY A 90 -5.20 -6.84 -1.55
CA GLY A 90 -4.11 -6.11 -0.93
C GLY A 90 -2.90 -7.00 -0.72
N PHE A 91 -1.88 -6.42 -0.10
CA PHE A 91 -0.68 -7.12 0.33
C PHE A 91 -0.71 -7.27 1.84
N PHE A 92 -0.32 -8.43 2.34
CA PHE A 92 0.05 -8.55 3.76
C PHE A 92 1.35 -7.76 3.93
N ARG A 93 1.27 -6.53 4.45
CA ARG A 93 2.44 -5.90 5.05
C ARG A 93 2.63 -6.64 6.37
N SER A 94 3.72 -7.39 6.51
CA SER A 94 4.17 -7.81 7.83
C SER A 94 4.88 -6.61 8.42
N ASP A 95 4.13 -5.71 9.03
CA ASP A 95 4.67 -4.70 9.92
C ASP A 95 5.45 -5.42 11.04
N ASN A 96 6.74 -5.15 11.09
CA ASN A 96 7.73 -5.68 12.04
C ASN A 96 8.44 -4.49 12.67
#